data_AF-A0A847E547-F1
#
_entry.id   AF-A0A847E547-F1
#
_cell.length_a   1.000
_cell.length_b   1.000
_cell.length_c   1.000
_cell.angle_alpha   90.00
_cell.angle_beta   90.00
_cell.angle_gamma   90.00
#
_symmetry.space_group_name_H-M   'P 1'
#
loop_
_entity.id
_entity.type
_entity.pdbx_description
1 polymer ?
#
loop_
_entity_poly.entity_id
_entity_poly.type
_entity_poly.pdbx_seq_one_letter_code
_entity_poly.pdbx_strand_id
1 'polypeptide(L)'
;MARPKNKDEYRAELAETFAHVLEERGLEWRKEWRGSGGDAPHNGITKACYRGSNAFWLSLISMMKGYTDPRWVTMVQIMDNDGKYHPKQKWHLKAGSKATYVEYWYPYDIPNKKALTWEQYKQEIADGRSDSEFKLSTRYTAVFNACDIEGMPELPAFEETDITQDELIAKLSAGMGVEILTDGGD
;
A
#
# COMPACT_ATOMS: atom_id res chain seq x y z
N MET A 1 0.30 14.36 7.94
CA MET A 1 1.33 13.98 8.91
C MET A 1 2.65 14.60 8.50
N ALA A 2 3.60 14.78 9.42
CA ALA A 2 4.93 15.25 9.04
C ALA A 2 5.64 14.16 8.23
N ARG A 3 6.64 14.53 7.43
CA ARG A 3 7.46 13.54 6.73
C ARG A 3 8.32 12.79 7.75
N PRO A 4 8.25 11.44 7.84
CA PRO A 4 9.15 10.69 8.70
C PRO A 4 10.60 10.88 8.29
N LYS A 5 11.51 11.02 9.27
CA LYS A 5 12.95 11.16 9.00
C LYS A 5 13.64 9.81 8.84
N ASN A 6 13.15 8.79 9.53
CA ASN A 6 13.72 7.45 9.57
C ASN A 6 12.63 6.40 9.84
N LYS A 7 13.04 5.12 9.83
CA LYS A 7 12.11 3.98 9.94
C LYS A 7 11.46 3.91 11.32
N ASP A 8 12.18 4.37 12.34
CA ASP A 8 11.74 4.25 13.73
C ASP A 8 10.64 5.27 13.99
N GLU A 9 10.80 6.51 13.53
CA GLU A 9 9.72 7.52 13.55
C GLU A 9 8.49 7.06 12.76
N TYR A 10 8.68 6.51 11.55
CA TYR A 10 7.56 6.02 10.74
C TYR A 10 6.78 4.89 11.43
N ARG A 11 7.50 3.94 12.03
CA ARG A 11 6.89 2.79 12.71
C ARG A 11 6.28 3.16 14.05
N ALA A 12 6.86 4.12 14.76
CA ALA A 12 6.29 4.66 15.98
C ALA A 12 4.95 5.35 15.70
N GLU A 13 4.89 6.24 14.70
CA GLU A 13 3.63 6.92 14.32
C GLU A 13 2.54 5.90 13.93
N LEU A 14 2.89 4.87 13.15
CA LEU A 14 1.98 3.79 12.79
C LEU A 14 1.47 3.03 14.02
N ALA A 15 2.38 2.63 14.91
CA ALA A 15 2.05 1.86 16.11
C ALA A 15 1.20 2.67 17.09
N GLU A 16 1.57 3.92 17.34
CA GLU A 16 0.83 4.84 18.22
C GLU A 16 -0.59 5.11 17.68
N THR A 17 -0.71 5.38 16.38
CA THR A 17 -2.02 5.58 15.74
C THR A 17 -2.88 4.33 15.86
N PHE A 18 -2.30 3.15 15.67
CA PHE A 18 -3.03 1.90 15.82
C PHE A 18 -3.44 1.63 17.27
N ALA A 19 -2.55 1.86 18.24
CA ALA A 19 -2.84 1.74 19.66
C ALA A 19 -4.01 2.67 20.05
N HIS A 20 -4.01 3.91 19.57
CA HIS A 20 -5.09 4.85 19.82
C HIS A 20 -6.45 4.35 19.29
N VAL A 21 -6.48 3.78 18.08
CA VAL A 21 -7.71 3.18 17.52
C VAL A 21 -8.20 2.00 18.38
N LEU A 22 -7.29 1.20 18.93
CA LEU A 22 -7.64 0.12 19.85
C LEU A 22 -8.14 0.62 21.20
N GLU A 23 -7.59 1.73 21.71
CA GLU A 23 -8.03 2.35 22.96
C GLU A 23 -9.43 2.96 22.82
N GLU A 24 -9.71 3.67 21.73
CA GLU A 24 -11.00 4.31 21.48
C GLU A 24 -12.13 3.30 21.25
N ARG A 25 -11.85 2.21 20.52
CA ARG A 25 -12.86 1.21 20.17
C ARG A 25 -12.87 -0.01 21.09
N GLY A 26 -11.84 -0.21 21.90
CA GLY A 26 -11.72 -1.33 22.83
C GLY A 26 -11.93 -2.70 22.17
N LEU A 27 -12.63 -3.60 22.87
CA LEU A 27 -12.96 -4.95 22.40
C LEU A 27 -13.97 -4.97 21.24
N GLU A 28 -14.61 -3.84 20.91
CA GLU A 28 -15.54 -3.73 19.79
C GLU A 28 -14.82 -3.47 18.46
N TRP A 29 -13.50 -3.21 18.50
CA TRP A 29 -12.73 -3.01 17.30
C TRP A 29 -12.86 -4.24 16.36
N ARG A 30 -13.29 -3.97 15.14
CA ARG A 30 -13.26 -4.92 14.03
C ARG A 30 -12.41 -4.34 12.92
N LYS A 31 -11.69 -5.22 12.22
CA LYS A 31 -10.97 -4.85 11.01
C LYS A 31 -11.99 -4.48 9.92
N GLU A 32 -12.16 -3.18 9.66
CA GLU A 32 -13.14 -2.70 8.67
C GLU A 32 -12.59 -2.71 7.22
N TRP A 33 -11.29 -2.93 7.04
CA TRP A 33 -10.67 -2.97 5.72
C TRP A 33 -10.55 -4.39 5.16
N ARG A 34 -10.95 -4.58 3.90
CA ARG A 34 -10.69 -5.81 3.14
C ARG A 34 -9.28 -5.74 2.56
N GLY A 35 -8.39 -6.60 3.04
CA GLY A 35 -6.97 -6.60 2.65
C GLY A 35 -6.67 -7.32 1.33
N SER A 36 -7.68 -7.63 0.53
CA SER A 36 -7.61 -8.47 -0.67
C SER A 36 -8.63 -8.02 -1.70
N GLY A 37 -8.31 -8.22 -2.99
CA GLY A 37 -9.21 -7.84 -4.10
C GLY A 37 -9.18 -6.34 -4.41
N GLY A 38 -10.26 -5.83 -4.99
CA GLY A 38 -10.38 -4.44 -5.46
C GLY A 38 -10.26 -3.38 -4.37
N ASP A 39 -10.51 -3.74 -3.12
CA ASP A 39 -10.54 -2.84 -1.96
C ASP A 39 -9.17 -2.67 -1.27
N ALA A 40 -8.16 -3.45 -1.66
CA ALA A 40 -6.84 -3.31 -1.09
C ALA A 40 -6.20 -1.98 -1.56
N PRO A 41 -5.53 -1.22 -0.67
CA PRO A 41 -4.83 -0.01 -1.07
C PRO A 41 -3.87 -0.28 -2.24
N HIS A 42 -4.00 0.47 -3.32
CA HIS A 42 -3.19 0.29 -4.52
C HIS A 42 -2.88 1.60 -5.22
N ASN A 43 -1.86 1.61 -6.08
CA ASN A 43 -1.55 2.80 -6.85
C ASN A 43 -2.63 3.04 -7.93
N GLY A 44 -3.19 4.25 -7.98
CA GLY A 44 -4.27 4.58 -8.92
C GLY A 44 -3.89 4.46 -10.40
N ILE A 45 -2.60 4.60 -10.73
CA ILE A 45 -2.05 4.50 -12.09
C ILE A 45 -1.54 3.08 -12.38
N THR A 46 -0.56 2.60 -11.61
CA THR A 46 0.12 1.33 -11.93
C THR A 46 -0.68 0.10 -11.51
N LYS A 47 -1.76 0.29 -10.74
CA LYS A 47 -2.60 -0.78 -10.16
C LYS A 47 -1.87 -1.72 -9.20
N ALA A 48 -0.59 -1.46 -8.92
CA ALA A 48 0.18 -2.24 -7.98
C ALA A 48 -0.38 -2.07 -6.56
N CYS A 49 -0.74 -3.17 -5.92
CA CYS A 49 -1.18 -3.17 -4.53
C CYS A 49 0.00 -2.86 -3.59
N TYR A 50 -0.27 -2.02 -2.58
CA TYR A 50 0.65 -1.87 -1.46
C TYR A 50 0.73 -3.18 -0.67
N ARG A 51 1.83 -3.40 0.03
CA ARG A 51 2.12 -4.64 0.78
C ARG A 51 2.68 -4.32 2.15
N GLY A 52 2.58 -5.27 3.07
CA GLY A 52 3.15 -5.17 4.42
C GLY A 52 2.67 -3.94 5.18
N SER A 53 3.58 -3.26 5.86
CA SER A 53 3.28 -2.07 6.69
C SER A 53 2.57 -0.97 5.90
N ASN A 54 2.89 -0.77 4.62
CA ASN A 54 2.21 0.24 3.81
C ASN A 54 0.74 -0.10 3.57
N ALA A 55 0.42 -1.37 3.27
CA ALA A 55 -0.97 -1.78 3.08
C ALA A 55 -1.78 -1.60 4.35
N PHE A 56 -1.22 -2.03 5.49
CA PHE A 56 -1.83 -1.84 6.80
C PHE A 56 -2.03 -0.35 7.12
N TRP A 57 -0.99 0.45 6.95
CA TRP A 57 -1.00 1.88 7.26
C TRP A 57 -2.03 2.65 6.45
N LEU A 58 -2.04 2.45 5.13
CA LEU A 58 -3.00 3.12 4.26
C LEU A 58 -4.44 2.70 4.57
N SER A 59 -4.65 1.42 4.93
CA SER A 59 -5.99 0.95 5.33
C SER A 59 -6.45 1.60 6.64
N LEU A 60 -5.55 1.73 7.62
CA LEU A 60 -5.84 2.40 8.89
C LEU A 60 -6.18 3.87 8.68
N ILE A 61 -5.42 4.57 7.85
CA ILE A 61 -5.71 5.97 7.51
C ILE A 61 -7.03 6.11 6.74
N SER A 62 -7.33 5.21 5.80
CA SER A 62 -8.61 5.20 5.10
C SER A 62 -9.78 5.04 6.07
N MET A 63 -9.69 4.10 7.01
CA MET A 63 -10.70 3.92 8.07
C MET A 63 -10.87 5.20 8.88
N MET A 64 -9.78 5.76 9.42
CA MET A 64 -9.84 6.94 10.29
C MET A 64 -10.41 8.19 9.59
N LYS A 65 -10.16 8.33 8.29
CA LYS A 65 -10.63 9.47 7.50
C LYS A 65 -11.93 9.22 6.74
N GLY A 66 -12.48 8.01 6.82
CA GLY A 66 -13.67 7.62 6.05
C GLY A 66 -13.44 7.61 4.54
N TYR A 67 -12.21 7.35 4.07
CA TYR A 67 -11.95 7.22 2.65
C TYR A 67 -12.55 5.93 2.11
N THR A 68 -13.38 6.07 1.08
CA THR A 68 -14.04 4.95 0.40
C THR A 68 -13.28 4.47 -0.83
N ASP A 69 -12.30 5.23 -1.31
CA ASP A 69 -11.52 4.87 -2.49
C ASP A 69 -10.20 4.19 -2.10
N PRO A 70 -9.90 2.98 -2.62
CA PRO A 70 -8.65 2.28 -2.31
C PRO A 70 -7.45 2.81 -3.10
N ARG A 71 -7.64 3.75 -4.05
CA ARG A 71 -6.57 4.26 -4.91
C ARG A 71 -5.77 5.35 -4.20
N TRP A 72 -4.45 5.21 -4.26
CA TRP A 72 -3.49 6.20 -3.77
C TRP A 72 -2.53 6.61 -4.88
N VAL A 73 -2.20 7.90 -4.96
CA VAL A 73 -1.29 8.43 -5.99
C VAL A 73 -0.33 9.45 -5.41
N THR A 74 0.83 9.60 -6.04
CA THR A 74 1.86 10.58 -5.64
C THR A 74 1.57 11.96 -6.23
N MET A 75 2.14 13.02 -5.65
CA MET A 75 1.97 14.39 -6.17
C MET A 75 2.40 14.51 -7.65
N VAL A 76 3.50 13.84 -8.03
CA VAL A 76 3.99 13.83 -9.42
C VAL A 76 2.98 13.17 -10.36
N GLN A 77 2.30 12.12 -9.89
CA GLN A 77 1.23 11.47 -10.65
C GLN A 77 -0.03 12.33 -10.73
N ILE A 78 -0.31 13.20 -9.77
CA ILE A 78 -1.46 14.13 -9.80
C ILE A 78 -1.20 15.29 -10.76
N MET A 79 -0.02 15.89 -10.67
CA MET A 79 0.33 17.04 -11.49
C MET A 79 0.49 16.68 -12.97
N ASP A 80 1.09 15.51 -13.24
CA ASP A 80 1.29 14.95 -14.57
C ASP A 80 1.70 15.98 -15.63
N ASN A 81 2.69 16.82 -15.32
CA ASN A 81 3.10 17.96 -16.14
C ASN A 81 3.44 17.57 -17.60
N ASP A 82 3.91 16.34 -17.81
CA ASP A 82 4.31 15.82 -19.12
C ASP A 82 3.19 14.99 -19.81
N GLY A 83 2.00 14.88 -19.20
CA GLY A 83 0.89 14.06 -19.70
C GLY A 83 1.21 12.56 -19.76
N LYS A 84 2.14 12.08 -18.93
CA LYS A 84 2.64 10.70 -18.93
C LYS A 84 1.66 9.73 -18.30
N TYR A 85 0.96 10.14 -17.25
CA TYR A 85 0.16 9.25 -16.40
C TYR A 85 -1.31 9.25 -16.79
N HIS A 86 -1.87 10.41 -17.16
CA HIS A 86 -3.26 10.59 -17.50
C HIS A 86 -3.46 11.70 -18.55
N PRO A 87 -2.98 11.51 -19.80
CA PRO A 87 -2.93 12.55 -20.84
C PRO A 87 -4.27 13.18 -21.24
N LYS A 88 -5.39 12.54 -20.90
CA LYS A 88 -6.76 12.98 -21.24
C LYS A 88 -7.55 13.48 -20.02
N GLN A 89 -6.92 13.56 -18.86
CA GLN A 89 -7.56 13.93 -17.60
C GLN A 89 -6.76 15.03 -16.93
N LYS A 90 -7.43 15.86 -16.14
CA LYS A 90 -6.80 16.88 -15.32
C LYS A 90 -7.14 16.61 -13.88
N TRP A 91 -6.13 16.24 -13.11
CA TRP A 91 -6.30 15.94 -11.69
C TRP A 91 -5.87 17.13 -10.85
N HIS A 92 -6.61 17.38 -9.78
CA HIS A 92 -6.30 18.46 -8.85
C HIS A 92 -6.45 17.94 -7.42
N LEU A 93 -5.42 18.12 -6.60
CA LEU A 93 -5.50 17.83 -5.18
C LEU A 93 -6.35 18.90 -4.50
N LYS A 94 -7.34 18.49 -3.71
CA LYS A 94 -8.19 19.41 -2.94
C LYS A 94 -7.34 20.26 -1.99
N ALA A 95 -7.71 21.54 -1.85
CA ALA A 95 -7.00 22.46 -0.98
C ALA A 95 -7.07 21.97 0.48
N GLY A 96 -5.92 21.96 1.17
CA GLY A 96 -5.82 21.50 2.56
C GLY A 96 -5.64 19.99 2.75
N SER A 97 -5.67 19.19 1.68
CA SER A 97 -5.41 17.75 1.75
C SER A 97 -4.00 17.47 2.28
N LYS A 98 -3.90 16.49 3.20
CA LYS A 98 -2.65 16.14 3.87
C LYS A 98 -2.11 14.82 3.33
N ALA A 99 -0.84 14.83 2.94
CA ALA A 99 -0.13 13.63 2.51
C ALA A 99 -0.11 12.55 3.61
N THR A 100 -0.18 11.30 3.14
CA THR A 100 0.17 10.10 3.91
C THR A 100 1.49 9.57 3.36
N TYR A 101 2.44 9.23 4.23
CA TYR A 101 3.74 8.74 3.79
C TYR A 101 3.78 7.21 3.78
N VAL A 102 4.41 6.65 2.75
CA VAL A 102 4.69 5.21 2.63
C VAL A 102 6.20 4.96 2.63
N GLU A 103 6.63 3.86 3.25
CA GLU A 103 8.02 3.44 3.37
C GLU A 103 8.42 2.57 2.17
N TYR A 104 9.50 2.93 1.49
CA TYR A 104 10.09 2.09 0.44
C TYR A 104 11.54 1.79 0.75
N TRP A 105 11.87 0.50 0.79
CA TRP A 105 13.22 0.00 0.96
C TRP A 105 13.89 -0.20 -0.40
N TYR A 106 15.12 0.27 -0.52
CA TYR A 106 15.91 0.18 -1.74
C TYR A 106 17.39 -0.06 -1.45
N PRO A 107 18.11 -0.74 -2.34
CA PRO A 107 19.56 -0.85 -2.27
C PRO A 107 20.23 0.50 -2.54
N TYR A 108 21.18 0.87 -1.69
CA TYR A 108 22.00 2.05 -1.84
C TYR A 108 23.46 1.65 -2.05
N ASP A 109 24.03 2.08 -3.17
CA ASP A 109 25.42 1.88 -3.56
C ASP A 109 26.31 2.84 -2.75
N ILE A 110 27.10 2.28 -1.82
CA ILE A 110 27.91 3.06 -0.89
C ILE A 110 29.08 3.74 -1.63
N PRO A 111 29.89 3.04 -2.46
CA PRO A 111 30.97 3.66 -3.23
C PRO A 111 30.48 4.79 -4.14
N ASN A 112 29.43 4.54 -4.92
CA ASN A 112 28.96 5.50 -5.94
C ASN A 112 27.93 6.51 -5.40
N LYS A 113 27.51 6.37 -4.13
CA LYS A 113 26.52 7.23 -3.47
C LYS A 113 25.21 7.38 -4.27
N LYS A 114 24.73 6.28 -4.85
CA LYS A 114 23.53 6.25 -5.70
C LYS A 114 22.47 5.29 -5.15
N ALA A 115 21.20 5.70 -5.25
CA ALA A 115 20.06 4.83 -5.04
C ALA A 115 19.87 3.92 -6.25
N LEU A 116 19.58 2.63 -6.04
CA LEU A 116 19.35 1.66 -7.09
C LEU A 116 17.93 1.09 -7.03
N THR A 117 17.40 0.68 -8.17
CA THR A 117 16.29 -0.27 -8.20
C THR A 117 16.78 -1.65 -7.79
N TRP A 118 15.85 -2.52 -7.39
CA TRP A 118 16.18 -3.91 -7.09
C TRP A 118 16.73 -4.66 -8.31
N GLU A 119 16.30 -4.30 -9.52
CA GLU A 119 16.82 -4.86 -10.77
C GLU A 119 18.26 -4.43 -11.02
N GLN A 120 18.56 -3.13 -10.87
CA GLN A 120 19.92 -2.61 -11.02
C GLN A 120 20.87 -3.25 -10.00
N TYR A 121 20.45 -3.37 -8.74
CA TYR A 121 21.24 -4.05 -7.72
C TYR A 121 21.51 -5.52 -8.07
N LYS A 122 20.50 -6.28 -8.53
CA LYS A 122 20.69 -7.66 -8.98
C LYS A 122 21.68 -7.76 -10.14
N GLN A 123 21.64 -6.82 -11.08
CA GLN A 123 22.59 -6.77 -12.18
C GLN A 123 24.01 -6.51 -11.69
N GLU A 124 24.20 -5.54 -10.79
CA GLU A 124 25.53 -5.19 -10.25
C GLU A 124 26.17 -6.37 -9.47
N ILE A 125 25.36 -7.16 -8.76
CA ILE A 125 25.83 -8.40 -8.11
C ILE A 125 26.18 -9.47 -9.16
N ALA A 126 25.37 -9.63 -10.21
CA ALA A 126 25.67 -10.52 -11.32
C ALA A 126 26.95 -10.13 -12.08
N ASP A 127 27.25 -8.83 -12.15
CA ASP A 127 28.47 -8.28 -12.75
C ASP A 127 29.71 -8.40 -11.84
N GLY A 128 29.57 -9.04 -10.67
CA GLY A 128 30.68 -9.44 -9.79
C GLY A 128 30.97 -8.50 -8.63
N ARG A 129 30.13 -7.49 -8.38
CA ARG A 129 30.28 -6.62 -7.20
C ARG A 129 29.89 -7.36 -5.93
N SER A 130 30.52 -6.95 -4.82
CA SER A 130 30.26 -7.54 -3.51
C SER A 130 29.01 -6.95 -2.87
N ASP A 131 28.21 -7.78 -2.21
CA ASP A 131 27.04 -7.35 -1.45
C ASP A 131 27.40 -6.30 -0.37
N SER A 132 28.60 -6.39 0.20
CA SER A 132 29.12 -5.44 1.20
C SER A 132 29.27 -4.00 0.68
N GLU A 133 29.25 -3.79 -0.63
CA GLU A 133 29.28 -2.46 -1.25
C GLU A 133 27.91 -1.76 -1.21
N PHE A 134 26.87 -2.49 -0.82
CA PHE A 134 25.50 -2.01 -0.77
C PHE A 134 24.98 -2.01 0.66
N LYS A 135 24.04 -1.10 0.92
CA LYS A 135 23.23 -1.15 2.14
C LYS A 135 21.77 -0.96 1.80
N LEU A 136 20.90 -1.50 2.64
CA LEU A 136 19.48 -1.22 2.54
C LEU A 136 19.18 0.17 3.12
N SER A 137 18.45 0.99 2.36
CA SER A 137 18.05 2.34 2.77
C SER A 137 16.55 2.55 2.55
N THR A 138 15.97 3.47 3.31
CA THR A 138 14.55 3.81 3.24
C THR A 138 14.32 5.16 2.58
N ARG A 139 13.22 5.28 1.83
CA ARG A 139 12.64 6.57 1.44
C ARG A 139 11.17 6.62 1.84
N TYR A 140 10.72 7.82 2.20
CA TYR A 140 9.32 8.09 2.51
C TYR A 140 8.70 8.90 1.39
N THR A 141 7.72 8.31 0.71
CA THR A 141 7.04 8.92 -0.43
C THR A 141 5.66 9.41 0.01
N ALA A 142 5.34 10.66 -0.31
CA ALA A 142 4.02 11.22 -0.08
C ALA A 142 3.02 10.65 -1.09
N VAL A 143 1.92 10.13 -0.59
CA VAL A 143 0.77 9.67 -1.36
C VAL A 143 -0.52 10.31 -0.84
N PHE A 144 -1.47 10.46 -1.73
CA PHE A 144 -2.79 11.04 -1.48
C PHE A 144 -3.84 10.04 -1.93
N ASN A 145 -4.91 9.93 -1.16
CA ASN A 145 -6.04 9.08 -1.50
C ASN A 145 -6.87 9.74 -2.61
N ALA A 146 -7.46 8.95 -3.50
CA ALA A 146 -8.29 9.45 -4.58
C ALA A 146 -9.53 10.23 -4.12
N CYS A 147 -10.06 9.98 -2.91
CA CYS A 147 -11.11 10.81 -2.31
C CYS A 147 -10.72 12.30 -2.18
N ASP A 148 -9.42 12.60 -2.10
CA ASP A 148 -8.88 13.95 -1.99
C ASP A 148 -8.53 14.58 -3.34
N ILE A 149 -8.86 13.92 -4.45
CA ILE A 149 -8.40 14.32 -5.80
C ILE A 149 -9.61 14.52 -6.70
N GLU A 150 -9.72 15.72 -7.26
CA GLU A 150 -10.72 16.08 -8.25
C GLU A 150 -10.25 15.67 -9.66
N GLY A 151 -11.18 15.19 -10.49
CA GLY A 151 -10.90 14.81 -11.89
C GLY A 151 -10.40 13.39 -12.09
N MET A 152 -10.21 12.61 -11.02
CA MET A 152 -10.00 11.16 -11.12
C MET A 152 -11.30 10.47 -11.58
N PRO A 153 -11.23 9.42 -12.42
CA PRO A 153 -12.40 8.68 -12.84
C PRO A 153 -13.01 7.93 -11.67
N GLU A 154 -14.33 7.75 -11.67
CA GLU A 154 -15.04 6.94 -10.68
C GLU A 154 -14.47 5.52 -10.61
N LEU A 155 -14.60 4.90 -9.43
CA LEU A 155 -14.29 3.49 -9.28
C LEU A 155 -15.25 2.67 -10.15
N PRO A 156 -14.75 1.74 -10.98
CA PRO A 156 -15.64 0.80 -11.65
C PRO A 156 -16.41 0.02 -10.59
N ALA A 157 -17.71 -0.20 -10.83
CA ALA A 157 -18.53 -1.03 -9.98
C ALA A 157 -17.88 -2.41 -9.84
N PHE A 158 -17.76 -2.89 -8.61
CA PHE A 158 -17.29 -4.25 -8.35
C PHE A 158 -18.36 -5.22 -8.86
N GLU A 159 -18.01 -6.07 -9.81
CA GLU A 159 -18.85 -7.21 -10.17
C GLU A 159 -18.69 -8.25 -9.06
N GLU A 160 -19.70 -8.38 -8.20
CA GLU A 160 -19.77 -9.49 -7.26
C GLU A 160 -19.81 -10.79 -8.08
N THR A 161 -18.75 -11.59 -7.92
CA THR A 161 -18.74 -12.94 -8.47
C THR A 161 -19.56 -13.81 -7.52
N ASP A 162 -20.62 -14.41 -8.05
CA ASP A 162 -21.49 -15.33 -7.31
C ASP A 162 -20.75 -16.66 -7.13
N ILE A 163 -19.84 -16.70 -6.15
CA ILE A 163 -19.15 -17.91 -5.72
C ILE A 163 -19.79 -18.35 -4.42
N THR A 164 -20.31 -19.56 -4.39
CA THR A 164 -20.85 -20.14 -3.16
C THR A 164 -19.75 -20.30 -2.12
N GLN A 165 -20.07 -20.09 -0.84
CA GLN A 165 -19.09 -20.12 0.25
C GLN A 165 -18.34 -21.46 0.31
N ASP A 166 -19.03 -22.56 0.03
CA ASP A 166 -18.45 -23.91 0.02
C ASP A 166 -17.42 -24.08 -1.11
N GLU A 167 -17.73 -23.60 -2.32
CA GLU A 167 -16.77 -23.64 -3.43
C GLU A 167 -15.55 -22.78 -3.17
N LEU A 168 -15.73 -21.62 -2.52
CA LEU A 168 -14.62 -20.75 -2.14
C LEU A 168 -13.73 -21.44 -1.11
N ILE A 169 -14.32 -22.00 -0.06
CA ILE A 169 -13.60 -22.70 1.01
C ILE A 169 -12.81 -23.89 0.44
N ALA A 170 -13.42 -24.71 -0.42
CA ALA A 170 -12.77 -25.84 -1.06
C ALA A 170 -11.59 -25.39 -1.96
N LYS A 171 -11.77 -24.35 -2.78
CA LYS A 171 -10.69 -23.79 -3.61
C LYS A 171 -9.52 -23.26 -2.78
N LEU A 172 -9.83 -22.56 -1.68
CA LEU A 172 -8.80 -22.03 -0.77
C LEU A 172 -8.02 -23.16 -0.10
N SER A 173 -8.71 -24.16 0.45
CA SER A 173 -8.11 -25.34 1.07
C SER A 173 -7.19 -26.10 0.10
N ALA A 174 -7.67 -26.37 -1.12
CA ALA A 174 -6.87 -27.03 -2.15
C ALA A 174 -5.63 -26.20 -2.54
N GLY A 175 -5.80 -24.88 -2.73
CA GLY A 175 -4.70 -23.98 -3.06
C GLY A 175 -3.66 -23.83 -1.95
N MET A 176 -4.07 -23.96 -0.70
CA MET A 176 -3.19 -23.96 0.47
C MET A 176 -2.57 -25.33 0.77
N GLY A 177 -3.09 -26.40 0.17
CA GLY A 177 -2.67 -27.77 0.47
C GLY A 177 -3.06 -28.23 1.88
N VAL A 178 -4.15 -27.69 2.42
CA VAL A 178 -4.63 -28.00 3.78
C VAL A 178 -5.97 -28.70 3.66
N GLU A 179 -6.09 -29.91 4.20
CA GLU A 179 -7.36 -30.66 4.23
C GLU A 179 -8.33 -30.04 5.24
N ILE A 180 -9.61 -29.94 4.86
CA ILE A 180 -10.69 -29.54 5.77
C ILE A 180 -11.35 -30.80 6.31
N LEU A 181 -11.22 -31.02 7.62
CA LEU A 181 -11.93 -32.07 8.34
C LEU A 181 -13.27 -31.52 8.84
N THR A 182 -14.35 -32.22 8.54
CA THR A 182 -15.72 -31.88 8.98
C THR A 182 -16.27 -32.92 9.97
N ASP A 183 -15.38 -33.63 10.66
CA ASP A 183 -15.70 -34.72 11.58
C ASP A 183 -16.34 -34.26 12.90
N GLY A 184 -16.55 -32.95 13.09
CA GLY A 184 -17.25 -32.38 14.22
C GLY A 184 -16.41 -32.26 15.49
N GLY A 185 -15.19 -32.83 15.52
CA GLY A 185 -14.31 -32.90 16.69
C GLY A 185 -14.96 -33.61 17.88
N ASP A 186 -14.46 -34.80 18.24
CA ASP A 186 -14.82 -35.46 19.52
C ASP A 186 -14.40 -34.61 20.75
#